data_AF-A8Y2M9-F1
#
_entry.id   AF-A8Y2M9-F1
#
_cell.length_a   1.000
_cell.length_b   1.000
_cell.length_c   1.000
_cell.angle_alpha   90.00
_cell.angle_beta   90.00
_cell.angle_gamma   90.00
#
_symmetry.space_group_name_H-M   'P 1'
#
loop_
_entity.id
_entity.type
_entity.pdbx_description
1 polymer ?
#
loop_
_entity_poly.entity_id
_entity_poly.type
_entity_poly.pdbx_seq_one_letter_code
_entity_poly.pdbx_strand_id
1 'polypeptide(L)'
;MPDDLSSITEYPLFTFCLFSFGFCLCAIFIYIQVFQFFLTIMAVQKFLLFFYPSSEKYIILSRRNMQYFIRYTYYIFVSKDFISFILLIFGFHKLQNGEEELYRIVRRFNVVRFHSINKINSVSSIKIFFASMNISFVVSAFLYIPILISVQKMSHLRSVQEEKPQIYIFWQTMTALVVKMIYVPYFFFVLIDDLGSMIIFIRIWDAFSVPVIIQISYLTCNRQNVITLFGSFNGRRLIKELIKPEATSRVGPNPRGHFI
;
A
#
# COMPACT_ATOMS: atom_id res chain seq x y z
N MET A 1 13.56 -23.66 -30.98
CA MET A 1 12.21 -23.42 -30.44
C MET A 1 12.11 -21.99 -29.91
N PRO A 2 11.90 -20.98 -30.79
CA PRO A 2 11.57 -19.63 -30.34
C PRO A 2 10.50 -18.97 -31.23
N ASP A 3 9.23 -19.37 -31.16
CA ASP A 3 8.15 -18.74 -31.95
C ASP A 3 6.94 -18.30 -31.10
N ASP A 4 6.95 -18.52 -29.77
CA ASP A 4 5.80 -18.19 -28.93
C ASP A 4 5.74 -16.73 -28.45
N LEU A 5 6.86 -15.99 -28.49
CA LEU A 5 6.90 -14.60 -27.99
C LEU A 5 6.39 -13.58 -29.02
N SER A 6 6.45 -13.89 -30.32
CA SER A 6 5.95 -13.03 -31.40
C SER A 6 4.42 -13.07 -31.55
N SER A 7 3.76 -14.12 -31.05
CA SER A 7 2.29 -14.24 -31.08
C SER A 7 1.60 -13.26 -30.13
N ILE A 8 2.25 -12.91 -29.01
CA ILE A 8 1.70 -11.98 -28.01
C ILE A 8 1.52 -10.56 -28.57
N THR A 9 2.42 -10.14 -29.47
CA THR A 9 2.37 -8.83 -30.13
C THR A 9 1.32 -8.71 -31.23
N GLU A 10 0.74 -9.81 -31.71
CA GLU A 10 -0.28 -9.80 -32.77
C GLU A 10 -1.70 -9.55 -32.25
N TYR A 11 -1.91 -9.59 -30.93
CA TYR A 11 -3.19 -9.29 -30.29
C TYR A 11 -3.16 -7.90 -29.64
N PRO A 12 -3.58 -6.83 -30.34
CA PRO A 12 -3.56 -5.48 -29.81
C PRO A 12 -4.40 -5.34 -28.53
N LEU A 13 -5.50 -6.10 -28.44
CA LEU A 13 -6.34 -6.16 -27.24
C LEU A 13 -5.58 -6.73 -26.03
N PHE A 14 -4.83 -7.82 -26.22
CA PHE A 14 -4.06 -8.45 -25.14
C PHE A 14 -2.94 -7.52 -24.66
N THR A 15 -2.22 -6.90 -25.59
CA THR A 15 -1.18 -5.90 -25.28
C THR A 15 -1.76 -4.70 -24.52
N PHE A 16 -2.93 -4.19 -24.93
CA PHE A 16 -3.61 -3.10 -24.23
C PHE A 16 -4.03 -3.50 -22.81
N CYS A 17 -4.60 -4.71 -22.62
CA CYS A 17 -4.96 -5.22 -21.31
C CYS A 17 -3.75 -5.34 -20.38
N LEU A 18 -2.62 -5.86 -20.88
CA LEU A 18 -1.37 -5.95 -20.11
C LEU A 18 -0.85 -4.57 -19.69
N PHE A 19 -0.85 -3.59 -20.60
CA PHE A 19 -0.43 -2.23 -20.29
C PHE A 19 -1.33 -1.58 -19.23
N SER A 20 -2.66 -1.73 -19.38
CA SER A 20 -3.63 -1.23 -18.41
C SER A 20 -3.42 -1.86 -17.03
N PHE A 21 -3.23 -3.18 -16.97
CA PHE A 21 -2.95 -3.90 -15.72
C PHE A 21 -1.66 -3.40 -15.05
N GLY A 22 -0.59 -3.23 -15.82
CA GLY A 22 0.67 -2.66 -15.32
C GLY A 22 0.50 -1.25 -14.76
N PHE A 23 -0.27 -0.40 -15.43
CA PHE A 23 -0.58 0.95 -14.96
C PHE A 23 -1.35 0.93 -13.62
N CYS A 24 -2.34 0.05 -13.49
CA CYS A 24 -3.08 -0.12 -12.24
C CYS A 24 -2.18 -0.57 -11.08
N LEU A 25 -1.27 -1.52 -11.31
CA LEU A 25 -0.32 -1.97 -10.29
C LEU A 25 0.62 -0.83 -9.84
N CYS A 26 1.13 -0.04 -10.78
CA CYS A 26 1.95 1.13 -10.47
C CYS A 26 1.18 2.15 -9.62
N ALA A 27 -0.08 2.44 -9.98
CA ALA A 27 -0.92 3.35 -9.21
C ALA A 27 -1.18 2.85 -7.78
N ILE A 28 -1.46 1.55 -7.62
CA ILE A 28 -1.64 0.91 -6.31
C ILE A 28 -0.35 1.02 -5.47
N PHE A 29 0.82 0.79 -6.06
CA PHE A 29 2.08 0.92 -5.33
C PHE A 29 2.36 2.35 -4.86
N ILE A 30 2.08 3.36 -5.69
CA ILE A 30 2.20 4.77 -5.29
C ILE A 30 1.22 5.09 -4.16
N TYR A 31 -0.03 4.62 -4.28
CA TYR A 31 -1.05 4.80 -3.25
C TYR A 31 -0.60 4.25 -1.89
N ILE A 32 -0.04 3.04 -1.84
CA ILE A 32 0.46 2.42 -0.61
C ILE A 32 1.59 3.23 0.01
N GLN A 33 2.55 3.69 -0.79
CA GLN A 33 3.68 4.47 -0.31
C GLN A 33 3.22 5.79 0.32
N VAL A 34 2.33 6.50 -0.38
CA VAL A 34 1.74 7.76 0.11
C VAL A 34 0.89 7.50 1.36
N PHE A 35 0.14 6.42 1.39
CA PHE A 35 -0.66 6.02 2.55
C PHE A 35 0.20 5.78 3.81
N GLN A 36 1.28 5.01 3.68
CA GLN A 36 2.23 4.76 4.78
C GLN A 36 2.91 6.05 5.25
N PHE A 37 3.26 6.93 4.32
CA PHE A 37 3.80 8.25 4.62
C PHE A 37 2.81 9.13 5.39
N PHE A 38 1.53 9.16 4.98
CA PHE A 38 0.49 9.90 5.70
C PHE A 38 0.23 9.36 7.10
N LEU A 39 0.23 8.03 7.31
CA LEU A 39 0.15 7.47 8.66
C LEU A 39 1.30 7.97 9.54
N THR A 40 2.51 8.02 8.98
CA THR A 40 3.70 8.49 9.70
C THR A 40 3.60 9.97 10.07
N ILE A 41 3.19 10.83 9.13
CA ILE A 41 3.02 12.27 9.40
C ILE A 41 1.90 12.52 10.41
N MET A 42 0.78 11.82 10.29
CA MET A 42 -0.32 11.94 11.23
C MET A 42 0.10 11.55 12.64
N ALA A 43 0.93 10.50 12.79
CA ALA A 43 1.50 10.11 14.07
C ALA A 43 2.35 11.22 14.67
N VAL A 44 3.28 11.77 13.88
CA VAL A 44 4.19 12.85 14.29
C VAL A 44 3.41 14.11 14.65
N GLN A 45 2.46 14.52 13.81
CA GLN A 45 1.57 15.67 14.05
C GLN A 45 0.85 15.52 15.39
N LYS A 46 0.24 14.36 15.65
CA LYS A 46 -0.51 14.13 16.89
C LYS A 46 0.41 14.05 18.10
N PHE A 47 1.57 13.43 17.97
CA PHE A 47 2.59 13.40 19.02
C PHE A 47 3.01 14.83 19.42
N LEU A 48 3.36 15.65 18.43
CA LEU A 48 3.81 17.03 18.65
C LEU A 48 2.70 17.91 19.25
N LEU A 49 1.48 17.83 18.73
CA LEU A 49 0.34 18.58 19.28
C LEU A 49 0.06 18.18 20.74
N PHE A 50 0.25 16.91 21.08
CA PHE A 50 0.00 16.39 22.41
C PHE A 50 1.07 16.83 23.43
N PHE A 51 2.35 16.64 23.12
CA PHE A 51 3.45 16.92 24.05
C PHE A 51 3.94 18.37 24.01
N TYR A 52 3.72 19.07 22.89
CA TYR A 52 4.18 20.43 22.66
C TYR A 52 3.02 21.28 22.12
N PRO A 53 2.07 21.73 22.96
CA PRO A 53 0.95 22.56 22.52
C PRO A 53 1.37 23.84 21.77
N SER A 54 2.57 24.38 22.07
CA SER A 54 3.15 25.52 21.35
C SER A 54 3.37 25.26 19.84
N SER A 55 3.43 23.99 19.42
CA SER A 55 3.57 23.59 18.02
C SER A 55 2.28 23.71 17.21
N GLU A 56 1.13 23.93 17.86
CA GLU A 56 -0.19 23.98 17.24
C GLU A 56 -0.27 24.95 16.06
N LYS A 57 0.32 26.14 16.21
CA LYS A 57 0.33 27.20 15.18
C LYS A 57 1.08 26.81 13.90
N TYR A 58 2.03 25.88 13.99
CA TYR A 58 2.86 25.45 12.86
C TYR A 58 2.34 24.17 12.21
N ILE A 59 1.66 23.33 12.97
CA ILE A 59 1.26 21.97 12.56
C ILE A 59 -0.16 21.94 11.99
N ILE A 60 -1.06 22.81 12.45
CA ILE A 60 -2.43 22.88 11.92
C ILE A 60 -2.38 23.53 10.53
N LEU A 61 -2.43 22.69 9.49
CA LEU A 61 -2.57 23.15 8.10
C LEU A 61 -4.03 23.52 7.81
N SER A 62 -4.23 24.70 7.20
CA SER A 62 -5.51 25.11 6.63
C SER A 62 -6.01 24.10 5.58
N ARG A 63 -7.34 23.98 5.42
CA ARG A 63 -7.97 23.05 4.45
C ARG A 63 -7.40 23.17 3.03
N ARG A 64 -7.14 24.40 2.57
CA ARG A 64 -6.53 24.63 1.24
C ARG A 64 -5.08 24.13 1.20
N ASN A 65 -4.30 24.45 2.24
CA ASN A 65 -2.91 24.01 2.34
C ASN A 65 -2.80 22.49 2.45
N MET A 66 -3.76 21.82 3.10
CA MET A 66 -3.83 20.37 3.16
C MET A 66 -4.06 19.74 1.78
N GLN A 67 -4.92 20.33 0.94
CA GLN A 67 -5.11 19.84 -0.43
C GLN A 67 -3.84 20.00 -1.28
N TYR A 68 -3.13 21.13 -1.15
CA TYR A 68 -1.85 21.32 -1.81
C TYR A 68 -0.78 20.34 -1.30
N PHE A 69 -0.71 20.12 0.01
CA PHE A 69 0.20 19.18 0.64
C PHE A 69 -0.02 17.75 0.10
N ILE A 70 -1.27 17.30 0.03
CA ILE A 70 -1.62 15.98 -0.52
C ILE A 70 -1.18 15.88 -1.99
N ARG A 71 -1.54 16.86 -2.83
CA ARG A 71 -1.16 16.88 -4.26
C ARG A 71 0.36 16.84 -4.44
N TYR A 72 1.09 17.69 -3.71
CA TYR A 72 2.53 17.76 -3.77
C TYR A 72 3.20 16.46 -3.33
N THR A 73 2.68 15.82 -2.28
CA THR A 73 3.13 14.49 -1.85
C THR A 73 3.02 13.48 -3.00
N TYR A 74 1.84 13.37 -3.63
CA TYR A 74 1.68 12.47 -4.77
C TYR A 74 2.63 12.79 -5.93
N TYR A 75 2.84 14.06 -6.27
CA TYR A 75 3.80 14.45 -7.31
C TYR A 75 5.25 14.05 -6.98
N ILE A 76 5.68 14.17 -5.72
CA ILE A 76 7.01 13.72 -5.30
C ILE A 76 7.16 12.21 -5.48
N PHE A 77 6.20 11.42 -5.02
CA PHE A 77 6.28 9.96 -5.11
C PHE A 77 6.24 9.46 -6.57
N VAL A 78 5.37 10.05 -7.40
CA VAL A 78 5.30 9.75 -8.85
C VAL A 78 6.63 10.11 -9.54
N SER A 79 7.16 11.31 -9.29
CA SER A 79 8.42 11.72 -9.92
C SER A 79 9.60 10.86 -9.47
N LYS A 80 9.65 10.44 -8.20
CA LYS A 80 10.65 9.49 -7.67
C LYS A 80 10.61 8.15 -8.40
N ASP A 81 9.42 7.57 -8.60
CA ASP A 81 9.28 6.30 -9.33
C ASP A 81 9.60 6.46 -10.83
N PHE A 82 9.23 7.59 -11.44
CA PHE A 82 9.57 7.90 -12.83
C PHE A 82 11.08 8.05 -13.05
N ILE A 83 11.77 8.80 -12.19
CA ILE A 83 13.24 8.92 -12.23
C ILE A 83 13.90 7.55 -12.04
N SER A 84 13.40 6.75 -11.10
CA SER A 84 13.90 5.38 -10.88
C SER A 84 13.73 4.49 -12.12
N PHE A 85 12.62 4.64 -12.86
CA PHE A 85 12.36 3.89 -14.08
C PHE A 85 13.28 4.31 -15.24
N ILE A 86 13.47 5.63 -15.45
CA ILE A 86 14.41 6.14 -16.45
C ILE A 86 15.83 5.65 -16.18
N LEU A 87 16.29 5.70 -14.92
CA LEU A 87 17.62 5.21 -14.54
C LEU A 87 17.78 3.71 -14.81
N LEU A 88 16.71 2.93 -14.63
CA LEU A 88 16.70 1.50 -14.94
C LEU A 88 16.84 1.24 -16.45
N ILE A 89 16.08 1.95 -17.29
CA ILE A 89 16.17 1.84 -18.75
C ILE A 89 17.57 2.23 -19.24
N PHE A 90 18.10 3.35 -18.75
CA PHE A 90 19.44 3.81 -19.13
C PHE A 90 20.52 2.80 -18.71
N GLY A 91 20.38 2.22 -17.51
CA GLY A 91 21.23 1.13 -17.04
C GLY A 91 21.21 -0.09 -17.96
N PHE A 92 20.01 -0.50 -18.40
CA PHE A 92 19.83 -1.64 -19.31
C PHE A 92 20.40 -1.37 -20.71
N HIS A 93 20.15 -0.18 -21.27
CA HIS A 93 20.68 0.22 -22.58
C HIS A 93 22.21 0.27 -22.58
N LYS A 94 22.83 0.73 -21.48
CA LYS A 94 24.30 0.72 -21.32
C LYS A 94 24.88 -0.69 -21.21
N LEU A 95 24.11 -1.66 -20.72
CA LEU A 95 24.48 -3.08 -20.68
C LEU A 95 24.43 -3.73 -22.08
N GLN A 96 23.55 -3.26 -22.96
CA GLN A 96 23.34 -3.82 -24.30
C GLN A 96 24.32 -3.29 -25.37
N ASN A 97 24.75 -2.02 -25.29
CA ASN A 97 25.59 -1.37 -26.30
C ASN A 97 27.11 -1.50 -26.04
N GLY A 98 27.59 -2.62 -25.52
CA GLY A 98 29.02 -2.81 -25.22
C GLY A 98 29.92 -2.77 -26.46
N GLU A 99 30.68 -1.68 -26.63
CA GLU A 99 31.85 -1.66 -27.52
C GLU A 99 32.92 -2.64 -27.00
N GLU A 100 33.20 -3.67 -27.79
CA GLU A 100 33.85 -4.93 -27.41
C GLU A 100 35.36 -4.86 -27.07
N GLU A 101 36.10 -3.82 -27.48
CA GLU A 101 37.58 -3.86 -27.42
C GLU A 101 38.20 -3.09 -26.24
N LEU A 102 37.80 -1.83 -25.99
CA LEU A 102 38.35 -1.03 -24.88
C LEU A 102 37.87 -1.55 -23.51
N TYR A 103 36.66 -2.14 -23.46
CA TYR A 103 36.09 -2.73 -22.26
C TYR A 103 36.89 -3.95 -21.78
N ARG A 104 37.52 -4.71 -22.69
CA ARG A 104 38.27 -5.93 -22.35
C ARG A 104 39.56 -5.63 -21.57
N ILE A 105 40.23 -4.52 -21.92
CA ILE A 105 41.47 -4.07 -21.26
C ILE A 105 41.17 -3.40 -19.92
N VAL A 106 40.16 -2.53 -19.87
CA VAL A 106 39.71 -1.88 -18.62
C VAL A 106 39.08 -2.91 -17.65
N ARG A 107 38.49 -4.01 -18.19
CA ARG A 107 37.93 -5.12 -17.41
C ARG A 107 38.93 -5.84 -16.51
N ARG A 108 40.19 -5.93 -16.93
CA ARG A 108 41.24 -6.57 -16.11
C ARG A 108 41.68 -5.74 -14.91
N PHE A 109 41.60 -4.41 -14.97
CA PHE A 109 42.13 -3.56 -13.90
C PHE A 109 41.08 -2.83 -13.05
N ASN A 110 39.89 -2.51 -13.56
CA ASN A 110 38.94 -1.63 -12.84
C ASN A 110 37.44 -2.03 -12.87
N VAL A 111 37.05 -3.15 -13.51
CA VAL A 111 35.61 -3.49 -13.70
C VAL A 111 34.94 -4.11 -12.47
N VAL A 112 35.65 -4.76 -11.55
CA VAL A 112 35.03 -5.14 -10.27
C VAL A 112 34.60 -3.89 -9.50
N ARG A 113 35.32 -2.76 -9.63
CA ARG A 113 34.96 -1.51 -8.97
C ARG A 113 33.81 -0.80 -9.68
N PHE A 114 33.89 -0.55 -10.99
CA PHE A 114 32.94 0.38 -11.66
C PHE A 114 31.57 -0.23 -12.02
N HIS A 115 31.52 -1.52 -12.40
CA HIS A 115 30.25 -2.23 -12.65
C HIS A 115 29.47 -2.44 -11.35
N SER A 116 30.20 -2.75 -10.28
CA SER A 116 29.68 -2.78 -8.92
C SER A 116 29.16 -1.39 -8.55
N ILE A 117 29.92 -0.30 -8.72
CA ILE A 117 29.49 1.05 -8.34
C ILE A 117 28.17 1.49 -9.00
N ASN A 118 27.95 1.33 -10.32
CA ASN A 118 26.70 1.82 -10.95
C ASN A 118 25.47 0.90 -10.73
N LYS A 119 25.65 -0.43 -10.70
CA LYS A 119 24.60 -1.39 -10.34
C LYS A 119 24.26 -1.29 -8.85
N ILE A 120 25.26 -1.03 -8.00
CA ILE A 120 25.08 -0.67 -6.59
C ILE A 120 24.35 0.66 -6.50
N ASN A 121 24.77 1.74 -7.16
CA ASN A 121 24.20 3.08 -6.89
C ASN A 121 22.71 3.21 -7.22
N SER A 122 22.24 2.65 -8.35
CA SER A 122 20.82 2.77 -8.75
C SER A 122 19.90 1.86 -7.93
N VAL A 123 20.29 0.59 -7.73
CA VAL A 123 19.52 -0.37 -6.92
C VAL A 123 19.64 -0.07 -5.42
N SER A 124 20.77 0.47 -4.96
CA SER A 124 20.99 0.87 -3.56
C SER A 124 20.09 2.03 -3.16
N SER A 125 19.89 3.01 -4.04
CA SER A 125 19.00 4.15 -3.73
C SER A 125 17.55 3.70 -3.46
N ILE A 126 17.05 2.74 -4.24
CA ILE A 126 15.71 2.13 -4.05
C ILE A 126 15.65 1.36 -2.74
N LYS A 127 16.68 0.55 -2.44
CA LYS A 127 16.79 -0.22 -1.20
C LYS A 127 16.84 0.68 0.03
N ILE A 128 17.65 1.74 0.00
CA ILE A 128 17.77 2.72 1.08
C ILE A 128 16.43 3.42 1.33
N PHE A 129 15.75 3.87 0.28
CA PHE A 129 14.43 4.50 0.40
C PHE A 129 13.38 3.55 0.96
N PHE A 130 13.38 2.29 0.51
CA PHE A 130 12.48 1.27 1.03
C PHE A 130 12.74 1.00 2.52
N ALA A 131 14.01 0.86 2.91
CA ALA A 131 14.40 0.65 4.30
C ALA A 131 14.00 1.86 5.16
N SER A 132 14.27 3.08 4.71
CA SER A 132 13.93 4.30 5.47
C SER A 132 12.42 4.44 5.67
N MET A 133 11.60 4.20 4.64
CA MET A 133 10.14 4.24 4.76
C MET A 133 9.58 3.22 5.76
N ASN A 134 10.11 1.98 5.75
CA ASN A 134 9.67 0.96 6.68
C ASN A 134 10.14 1.25 8.12
N ILE A 135 11.37 1.73 8.32
CA ILE A 135 11.86 2.15 9.63
C ILE A 135 11.02 3.31 10.16
N SER A 136 10.77 4.35 9.35
CA SER A 136 9.93 5.49 9.75
C SER A 136 8.51 5.07 10.12
N PHE A 137 7.95 4.07 9.43
CA PHE A 137 6.64 3.53 9.76
C PHE A 137 6.62 2.74 11.08
N VAL A 138 7.66 1.96 11.36
CA VAL A 138 7.79 1.29 12.66
C VAL A 138 7.93 2.31 13.79
N VAL A 139 8.76 3.34 13.60
CA VAL A 139 8.91 4.45 14.56
C VAL A 139 7.57 5.16 14.79
N SER A 140 6.77 5.39 13.75
CA SER A 140 5.47 6.07 13.90
C SER A 140 4.45 5.27 14.71
N ALA A 141 4.48 3.94 14.61
CA ALA A 141 3.65 3.09 15.46
C ALA A 141 4.02 3.22 16.95
N PHE A 142 5.32 3.32 17.27
CA PHE A 142 5.78 3.57 18.64
C PHE A 142 5.36 4.94 19.16
N LEU A 143 5.32 5.97 18.31
CA LEU A 143 4.85 7.32 18.70
C LEU A 143 3.37 7.36 19.11
N TYR A 144 2.54 6.42 18.64
CA TYR A 144 1.14 6.35 19.03
C TYR A 144 0.89 5.77 20.42
N ILE A 145 1.79 4.90 20.91
CA ILE A 145 1.69 4.30 22.25
C ILE A 145 1.62 5.36 23.36
N PRO A 146 2.55 6.34 23.46
CA PRO A 146 2.50 7.34 24.51
C PRO A 146 1.27 8.27 24.39
N ILE A 147 0.80 8.55 23.17
CA ILE A 147 -0.42 9.33 22.92
C ILE A 147 -1.64 8.60 23.49
N LEU A 148 -1.75 7.28 23.32
CA LEU A 148 -2.90 6.54 23.84
C LEU A 148 -2.89 6.42 25.36
N ILE A 149 -1.73 6.16 25.96
CA ILE A 149 -1.59 6.08 27.42
C ILE A 149 -2.01 7.42 28.03
N SER A 150 -1.59 8.53 27.42
CA SER A 150 -1.91 9.86 27.91
C SER A 150 -3.38 10.27 27.66
N VAL A 151 -3.96 9.89 26.52
CA VAL A 151 -5.40 10.04 26.22
C VAL A 151 -6.26 9.26 27.21
N GLN A 152 -5.88 8.04 27.57
CA GLN A 152 -6.57 7.23 28.59
C GLN A 152 -6.52 7.90 29.97
N LYS A 153 -5.38 8.51 30.32
CA LYS A 153 -5.21 9.26 31.58
C LYS A 153 -6.08 10.52 31.67
N MET A 154 -6.45 11.11 30.54
CA MET A 154 -7.33 12.30 30.44
C MET A 154 -8.76 11.99 29.97
N SER A 155 -9.13 10.70 29.91
CA SER A 155 -10.43 10.22 29.41
C SER A 155 -11.66 10.71 30.18
N HIS A 156 -11.48 11.34 31.34
CA HIS A 156 -12.53 12.00 32.11
C HIS A 156 -13.06 13.27 31.42
N LEU A 157 -12.29 13.86 30.49
CA LEU A 157 -12.70 15.03 29.71
C LEU A 157 -13.49 14.59 28.48
N ARG A 158 -14.74 15.07 28.39
CA ARG A 158 -15.70 14.74 27.31
C ARG A 158 -15.17 15.07 25.90
N SER A 159 -14.28 16.07 25.76
CA SER A 159 -13.63 16.42 24.49
C SER A 159 -12.69 15.34 23.96
N VAL A 160 -12.09 14.52 24.85
CA VAL A 160 -11.17 13.43 24.50
C VAL A 160 -11.92 12.18 24.02
N GLN A 161 -13.16 11.99 24.48
CA GLN A 161 -14.03 10.89 24.03
C GLN A 161 -14.58 11.10 22.61
N GLU A 162 -14.56 12.32 22.09
CA GLU A 162 -15.07 12.65 20.76
C GLU A 162 -14.04 12.53 19.63
N GLU A 163 -12.77 12.24 19.93
CA GLU A 163 -11.71 12.07 18.91
C GLU A 163 -11.74 10.69 18.21
N LYS A 164 -12.90 10.29 17.67
CA LYS A 164 -13.10 9.09 16.82
C LYS A 164 -12.03 8.93 15.71
N PRO A 165 -11.54 10.01 15.05
CA PRO A 165 -10.49 9.87 14.05
C PRO A 165 -9.15 9.38 14.61
N GLN A 166 -8.79 9.71 15.85
CA GLN A 166 -7.51 9.26 16.44
C GLN A 166 -7.50 7.75 16.68
N ILE A 167 -8.61 7.22 17.20
CA ILE A 167 -8.78 5.78 17.45
C ILE A 167 -8.68 5.00 16.14
N TYR A 168 -9.30 5.53 15.07
CA TYR A 168 -9.22 4.92 13.74
C TYR A 168 -7.79 4.84 13.21
N ILE A 169 -7.05 5.96 13.22
CA ILE A 169 -5.68 6.00 12.70
C ILE A 169 -4.74 5.13 13.56
N PHE A 170 -4.97 5.06 14.87
CA PHE A 170 -4.23 4.16 15.74
C PHE A 170 -4.43 2.69 15.35
N TRP A 171 -5.69 2.22 15.28
CA TRP A 171 -5.98 0.84 14.92
C TRP A 171 -5.45 0.48 13.54
N GLN A 172 -5.49 1.43 12.62
CA GLN A 172 -4.94 1.26 11.29
C GLN A 172 -3.41 1.09 11.31
N THR A 173 -2.71 1.94 12.05
CA THR A 173 -1.25 1.88 12.20
C THR A 173 -0.82 0.61 12.94
N MET A 174 -1.51 0.24 14.01
CA MET A 174 -1.22 -0.96 14.80
C MET A 174 -1.49 -2.25 14.02
N THR A 175 -2.62 -2.34 13.32
CA THR A 175 -2.95 -3.52 12.49
C THR A 175 -1.93 -3.66 11.36
N ALA A 176 -1.58 -2.57 10.68
CA ALA A 176 -0.55 -2.58 9.66
C ALA A 176 0.80 -3.04 10.20
N LEU A 177 1.24 -2.55 11.38
CA LEU A 177 2.47 -3.00 12.02
C LEU A 177 2.45 -4.51 12.31
N VAL A 178 1.38 -5.04 12.91
CA VAL A 178 1.26 -6.47 13.23
C VAL A 178 1.37 -7.32 11.97
N VAL A 179 0.68 -6.93 10.89
CA VAL A 179 0.76 -7.66 9.61
C VAL A 179 2.20 -7.62 9.07
N LYS A 180 2.88 -6.45 9.08
CA LYS A 180 4.29 -6.31 8.65
C LYS A 180 5.24 -7.18 9.46
N MET A 181 5.06 -7.26 10.78
CA MET A 181 5.91 -8.08 11.67
C MET A 181 5.80 -9.58 11.39
N ILE A 182 4.74 -10.05 10.73
CA ILE A 182 4.58 -11.46 10.35
C ILE A 182 5.28 -11.73 9.01
N TYR A 183 4.94 -10.97 7.97
CA TYR A 183 5.41 -11.30 6.62
C TYR A 183 6.83 -10.78 6.31
N VAL A 184 7.29 -9.68 6.91
CA VAL A 184 8.63 -9.13 6.62
C VAL A 184 9.75 -10.08 7.07
N PRO A 185 9.73 -10.64 8.30
CA PRO A 185 10.75 -11.61 8.72
C PRO A 185 10.70 -12.90 7.89
N TYR A 186 9.49 -13.34 7.49
CA TYR A 186 9.33 -14.51 6.63
C TYR A 186 10.03 -14.31 5.29
N PHE A 187 9.77 -13.20 4.58
CA PHE A 187 10.44 -12.94 3.30
C PHE A 187 11.93 -12.65 3.47
N PHE A 188 12.35 -12.04 4.59
CA PHE A 188 13.77 -11.86 4.91
C PHE A 188 14.50 -13.20 5.04
N PHE A 189 13.88 -14.18 5.71
CA PHE A 189 14.45 -15.51 5.88
C PHE A 189 14.50 -16.29 4.57
N VAL A 190 13.42 -16.25 3.77
CA VAL A 190 13.31 -17.01 2.52
C VAL A 190 14.15 -16.42 1.38
N LEU A 191 14.36 -15.09 1.35
CA LEU A 191 14.97 -14.36 0.22
C LEU A 191 16.24 -13.60 0.63
N ILE A 192 17.01 -14.15 1.57
CA ILE A 192 18.16 -13.46 2.20
C ILE A 192 19.23 -13.02 1.18
N ASP A 193 19.42 -13.80 0.11
CA ASP A 193 20.44 -13.55 -0.92
C ASP A 193 20.00 -12.53 -1.99
N ASP A 194 18.69 -12.29 -2.14
CA ASP A 194 18.14 -11.34 -3.11
C ASP A 194 17.17 -10.34 -2.47
N LEU A 195 17.76 -9.30 -1.88
CA LEU A 195 17.06 -8.12 -1.38
C LEU A 195 16.15 -7.46 -2.43
N GLY A 196 16.45 -7.58 -3.73
CA GLY A 196 15.60 -7.01 -4.79
C GLY A 196 14.27 -7.76 -4.88
N SER A 197 14.33 -9.08 -4.98
CA SER A 197 13.13 -9.94 -4.97
C SER A 197 12.35 -9.82 -3.66
N MET A 198 13.04 -9.78 -2.51
CA MET A 198 12.39 -9.57 -1.21
C MET A 198 11.53 -8.30 -1.20
N ILE A 199 12.06 -7.18 -1.70
CA ILE A 199 11.32 -5.90 -1.77
C ILE A 199 10.08 -6.03 -2.66
N ILE A 200 10.19 -6.72 -3.80
CA ILE A 200 9.06 -6.92 -4.72
C ILE A 200 7.95 -7.71 -4.02
N PHE A 201 8.27 -8.83 -3.37
CA PHE A 201 7.29 -9.65 -2.64
C PHE A 201 6.61 -8.87 -1.51
N ILE A 202 7.38 -8.10 -0.73
CA ILE A 202 6.80 -7.24 0.32
C ILE A 202 5.84 -6.21 -0.28
N ARG A 203 6.20 -5.55 -1.39
CA ARG A 203 5.33 -4.56 -2.05
C ARG A 203 4.04 -5.18 -2.57
N ILE A 204 4.10 -6.40 -3.12
CA ILE A 204 2.91 -7.14 -3.54
C ILE A 204 2.04 -7.45 -2.33
N TRP A 205 2.63 -7.92 -1.23
CA TRP A 205 1.87 -8.21 -0.02
C TRP A 205 1.25 -6.97 0.62
N ASP A 206 1.95 -5.83 0.59
CA ASP A 206 1.41 -4.54 0.99
C ASP A 206 0.22 -4.11 0.13
N ALA A 207 0.23 -4.41 -1.17
CA ALA A 207 -0.87 -4.09 -2.08
C ALA A 207 -2.16 -4.83 -1.76
N PHE A 208 -2.05 -6.06 -1.26
CA PHE A 208 -3.21 -6.82 -0.79
C PHE A 208 -3.62 -6.41 0.63
N SER A 209 -2.66 -6.22 1.54
CA SER A 209 -2.95 -6.00 2.95
C SER A 209 -3.48 -4.61 3.26
N VAL A 210 -3.00 -3.54 2.60
CA VAL A 210 -3.41 -2.16 2.92
C VAL A 210 -4.93 -1.92 2.75
N PRO A 211 -5.57 -2.30 1.63
CA PRO A 211 -7.03 -2.18 1.49
C PRO A 211 -7.80 -2.94 2.58
N VAL A 212 -7.33 -4.16 2.90
CA VAL A 212 -7.91 -5.00 3.96
C VAL A 212 -7.78 -4.32 5.32
N ILE A 213 -6.60 -3.77 5.65
CA ILE A 213 -6.36 -3.05 6.89
C ILE A 213 -7.28 -1.82 6.98
N ILE A 214 -7.40 -1.02 5.92
CA ILE A 214 -8.32 0.14 5.88
C ILE A 214 -9.75 -0.31 6.23
N GLN A 215 -10.26 -1.37 5.58
CA GLN A 215 -11.62 -1.86 5.79
C GLN A 215 -11.82 -2.45 7.20
N ILE A 216 -10.89 -3.26 7.68
CA ILE A 216 -10.95 -3.86 9.02
C ILE A 216 -10.89 -2.77 10.09
N SER A 217 -10.01 -1.77 9.94
CA SER A 217 -9.92 -0.64 10.87
C SER A 217 -11.19 0.19 10.86
N TYR A 218 -11.82 0.38 9.69
CA TYR A 218 -13.09 1.09 9.57
C TYR A 218 -14.22 0.36 10.28
N LEU A 219 -14.33 -0.95 10.02
CA LEU A 219 -15.32 -1.79 10.69
C LEU A 219 -15.08 -1.78 12.20
N THR A 220 -13.88 -2.15 12.67
CA THR A 220 -13.53 -2.25 14.10
C THR A 220 -13.86 -0.96 14.88
N CYS A 221 -13.65 0.20 14.27
CA CYS A 221 -13.96 1.50 14.90
C CYS A 221 -15.45 1.84 14.89
N ASN A 222 -16.23 1.30 13.96
CA ASN A 222 -17.69 1.38 13.98
C ASN A 222 -18.25 0.19 14.78
N ARG A 223 -18.15 0.28 16.11
CA ARG A 223 -18.63 -0.73 17.07
C ARG A 223 -20.05 -1.23 16.75
N GLN A 224 -20.94 -0.35 16.30
CA GLN A 224 -22.30 -0.72 15.92
C GLN A 224 -22.31 -1.58 14.65
N ASN A 225 -21.54 -1.21 13.63
CA ASN A 225 -21.40 -2.02 12.41
C ASN A 225 -20.70 -3.35 12.66
N VAL A 226 -19.79 -3.44 13.63
CA VAL A 226 -19.14 -4.71 14.02
C VAL A 226 -20.14 -5.62 14.70
N ILE A 227 -20.93 -5.10 15.65
CA ILE A 227 -21.96 -5.88 16.33
C ILE A 227 -23.03 -6.35 15.33
N THR A 228 -23.42 -5.52 14.34
CA THR A 228 -24.36 -5.95 13.29
C THR A 228 -23.73 -6.92 12.28
N LEU A 229 -22.45 -6.77 11.93
CA LEU A 229 -21.71 -7.69 11.06
C LEU A 229 -21.53 -9.06 11.73
N PHE A 230 -21.03 -9.12 12.97
CA PHE A 230 -20.93 -10.38 13.70
C PHE A 230 -22.31 -10.95 14.07
N GLY A 231 -23.32 -10.10 14.28
CA GLY A 231 -24.71 -10.49 14.43
C GLY A 231 -25.33 -11.10 13.17
N SER A 232 -24.92 -10.65 11.98
CA SER A 232 -25.33 -11.24 10.69
C SER A 232 -24.54 -12.52 10.35
N PHE A 233 -23.31 -12.64 10.84
CA PHE A 233 -22.49 -13.86 10.77
C PHE A 233 -22.97 -15.01 11.66
N ASN A 234 -24.06 -14.86 12.43
CA ASN A 234 -24.86 -15.99 12.94
C ASN A 234 -25.55 -16.82 11.81
N GLY A 235 -25.06 -16.74 10.57
CA GLY A 235 -24.45 -17.87 9.85
C GLY A 235 -25.38 -18.92 9.24
N ARG A 236 -26.49 -19.26 9.88
CA ARG A 236 -27.41 -20.29 9.39
C ARG A 236 -28.53 -19.75 8.51
N ARG A 237 -28.82 -18.44 8.56
CA ARG A 237 -29.93 -17.84 7.79
C ARG A 237 -29.47 -17.35 6.41
N LEU A 238 -28.29 -16.74 6.33
CA LEU A 238 -27.75 -16.14 5.11
C LEU A 238 -27.27 -17.20 4.10
N ILE A 239 -26.58 -18.24 4.59
CA ILE A 239 -26.21 -19.42 3.78
C ILE A 239 -27.48 -20.16 3.30
N LYS A 240 -28.52 -20.22 4.13
CA LYS A 240 -29.79 -20.89 3.79
C LYS A 240 -30.65 -20.07 2.83
N GLU A 241 -30.50 -18.75 2.78
CA GLU A 241 -31.11 -17.88 1.78
C GLU A 241 -30.36 -17.94 0.44
N LEU A 242 -29.01 -17.98 0.46
CA LEU A 242 -28.18 -18.10 -0.75
C LEU A 242 -28.25 -19.49 -1.41
N ILE A 243 -28.54 -20.54 -0.63
CA ILE A 243 -28.67 -21.93 -1.13
C ILE A 243 -30.12 -22.27 -1.55
N LYS A 244 -31.10 -21.38 -1.35
CA LYS A 244 -32.45 -21.62 -1.90
C LYS A 244 -32.36 -21.57 -3.42
N PRO A 245 -32.62 -22.68 -4.15
CA PRO A 245 -32.80 -22.59 -5.58
C PRO A 245 -34.02 -21.71 -5.82
N GLU A 246 -33.88 -20.75 -6.73
CA GLU A 246 -34.94 -19.87 -7.18
C GLU A 246 -36.12 -20.75 -7.61
N ALA A 247 -37.14 -20.86 -6.74
CA ALA A 247 -38.35 -21.58 -7.06
C ALA A 247 -39.02 -20.78 -8.17
N THR A 248 -38.84 -21.25 -9.39
CA THR A 248 -39.55 -20.83 -10.59
C THR A 248 -40.98 -20.50 -10.22
N SER A 249 -41.33 -19.22 -10.38
CA SER A 249 -42.69 -18.72 -10.21
C SER A 249 -43.62 -19.50 -11.13
N ARG A 250 -44.32 -20.50 -10.58
CA ARG A 250 -45.46 -21.11 -11.26
C ARG A 250 -46.54 -20.04 -11.38
N VAL A 251 -46.60 -19.41 -12.55
CA VAL A 251 -47.75 -18.63 -12.99
C VAL A 251 -48.92 -19.62 -13.10
N GLY A 252 -49.83 -19.59 -12.12
CA GLY A 252 -51.10 -20.31 -12.20
C GLY A 252 -52.01 -19.60 -13.21
N PRO A 253 -52.75 -20.33 -14.07
CA PRO A 253 -53.63 -19.70 -15.04
C PRO A 253 -54.78 -19.00 -14.28
N ASN A 254 -55.00 -17.73 -14.59
CA ASN A 254 -56.10 -16.93 -14.07
C ASN A 254 -57.41 -17.33 -14.77
N PRO A 255 -58.37 -18.01 -14.11
CA PRO A 255 -59.62 -18.40 -14.74
C PRO A 255 -60.66 -17.33 -14.38
N ARG A 256 -60.60 -16.17 -15.04
CA ARG A 256 -61.66 -15.16 -14.99
C ARG A 256 -61.46 -14.11 -16.09
N GLY A 257 -61.74 -14.54 -17.32
CA GLY A 257 -61.94 -13.66 -18.47
C GLY A 257 -63.39 -13.75 -18.95
N HIS A 258 -64.06 -12.59 -18.91
CA HIS A 258 -65.23 -12.20 -19.71
C HIS A 258 -66.56 -12.93 -19.51
N PHE A 259 -67.45 -12.27 -18.76
CA PHE A 259 -68.80 -11.99 -19.24
C PHE A 259 -69.07 -10.49 -19.12
N ILE A 260 -69.68 -9.97 -20.19
CA ILE A 260 -70.10 -8.59 -20.50
C ILE A 260 -69.01 -7.73 -21.13
#